data_AF-A0A183AD74-F1
#
_entry.id   AF-A0A183AD74-F1
#
_cell.length_a   1.000
_cell.length_b   1.000
_cell.length_c   1.000
_cell.angle_alpha   90.00
_cell.angle_beta   90.00
_cell.angle_gamma   90.00
#
_symmetry.space_group_name_H-M   'P 1'
#
loop_
_entity.id
_entity.type
_entity.pdbx_description
1 polymer ?
#
loop_
_entity_poly.entity_id
_entity_poly.type
_entity_poly.pdbx_seq_one_letter_code
_entity_poly.pdbx_strand_id
1 'polypeptide(L)'
;MVTLFDGDEVEPATSVRVKAAFRLGKPRQDNSPRPLKVDLRAESEAKAILQQNHKLKGTPVRFLRDLDPDQRSKLKIALEELRESRTEGETDLRIRDFRVHRKRP
;
A
#
# COMPACT_ATOMS: atom_id res chain seq x y z
N MET A 1 -4.78 5.28 -9.32
CA MET A 1 -4.51 4.84 -7.94
C MET A 1 -4.52 3.32 -7.96
N VAL A 2 -3.42 2.65 -7.60
CA VAL A 2 -3.35 1.18 -7.57
C VAL A 2 -3.32 0.75 -6.11
N THR A 3 -4.41 0.12 -5.68
CA THR A 3 -4.56 -0.46 -4.35
C THR A 3 -4.26 -1.95 -4.44
N LEU A 4 -3.15 -2.38 -3.84
CA LEU A 4 -2.78 -3.78 -3.72
C LEU A 4 -3.60 -4.39 -2.58
N PHE A 5 -4.53 -5.26 -2.93
CA PHE A 5 -5.26 -6.07 -1.96
C PHE A 5 -4.69 -7.48 -1.96
N ASP A 6 -4.51 -8.07 -0.78
CA ASP A 6 -4.57 -9.52 -0.65
C ASP A 6 -6.02 -9.76 -0.23
N GLY A 7 -6.82 -10.42 -1.04
CA GLY A 7 -8.28 -10.40 -0.85
C GLY A 7 -8.79 -11.37 0.20
N ASP A 8 -8.25 -11.22 1.41
CA ASP A 8 -8.93 -11.57 2.65
C ASP A 8 -9.60 -10.29 3.19
N GLU A 9 -10.90 -10.35 3.45
CA GLU A 9 -11.60 -9.36 4.24
C GLU A 9 -11.10 -9.48 5.69
N VAL A 10 -10.40 -8.45 6.18
CA VAL A 10 -9.87 -8.44 7.54
C VAL A 10 -10.74 -7.48 8.36
N GLU A 11 -11.42 -8.01 9.38
CA GLU A 11 -12.15 -7.22 10.37
C GLU A 11 -11.27 -6.06 10.89
N PRO A 12 -11.81 -4.84 11.04
CA PRO A 12 -11.05 -3.71 11.53
C PRO A 12 -10.52 -4.02 12.93
N ALA A 13 -9.19 -4.04 13.09
CA ALA A 13 -8.57 -4.29 14.37
C ALA A 13 -8.99 -3.19 15.37
N THR A 14 -9.77 -3.57 16.39
CA THR A 14 -10.21 -2.70 17.50
C THR A 14 -9.04 -2.19 18.36
N SER A 15 -7.86 -2.84 18.25
CA SER A 15 -6.62 -2.38 18.83
C SER A 15 -5.44 -2.73 17.92
N VAL A 16 -4.55 -1.77 17.66
CA VAL A 16 -3.31 -1.98 16.90
C VAL A 16 -2.14 -1.99 17.88
N ARG A 17 -1.27 -3.00 17.79
CA ARG A 17 -0.09 -3.12 18.66
C ARG A 17 1.17 -2.79 17.88
N VAL A 18 1.70 -1.59 18.12
CA VAL A 18 2.96 -1.13 17.53
C VAL A 18 4.14 -1.74 18.26
N LYS A 19 5.05 -2.37 17.52
CA LYS A 19 6.33 -2.87 18.02
C LYS A 19 7.41 -1.80 17.97
N ALA A 20 7.48 -1.06 16.87
CA ALA A 20 8.43 0.04 16.70
C ALA A 20 7.87 1.10 15.74
N ALA A 21 8.34 2.34 15.90
CA ALA A 21 8.06 3.41 14.96
C ALA A 21 9.28 4.34 14.84
N PHE A 22 9.71 4.62 13.61
CA PHE A 22 10.87 5.46 13.35
C PHE A 22 10.79 6.15 11.98
N ARG A 23 11.50 7.26 11.82
CA ARG A 23 11.52 8.00 10.54
C ARG A 23 12.60 7.43 9.63
N LEU A 24 12.27 7.22 8.36
CA LEU A 24 13.19 6.74 7.35
C LEU A 24 14.00 7.90 6.74
N GLY A 25 15.29 7.67 6.55
CA GLY A 25 16.20 8.58 5.84
C GLY A 25 16.74 9.75 6.68
N LYS A 26 17.68 10.49 6.06
CA LYS A 26 18.30 11.68 6.66
C LYS A 26 17.29 12.84 6.74
N PRO A 27 17.45 13.77 7.70
CA PRO A 27 16.70 15.03 7.71
C PRO A 27 16.82 15.73 6.35
N ARG A 28 15.71 16.25 5.84
CA ARG A 28 15.67 16.98 4.57
C ARG A 28 15.78 18.48 4.84
N GLN A 29 16.48 19.22 3.98
CA GLN A 29 16.64 20.68 4.12
C GLN A 29 15.35 21.45 3.84
N ASP A 30 14.45 20.89 3.03
CA ASP A 30 13.19 21.51 2.62
C ASP A 30 12.07 21.41 3.67
N ASN A 31 12.38 20.95 4.90
CA ASN A 31 11.42 20.65 5.96
C ASN A 31 10.29 19.68 5.56
N SER A 32 10.40 18.97 4.44
CA SER A 32 9.38 18.00 4.04
C SER A 32 9.33 16.82 5.02
N PRO A 33 8.12 16.32 5.34
CA PRO A 33 7.99 15.26 6.32
C PRO A 33 8.66 13.98 5.81
N ARG A 34 9.52 13.40 6.65
CA ARG A 34 10.12 12.10 6.37
C ARG A 34 9.08 10.98 6.48
N PRO A 35 9.16 9.93 5.65
CA PRO A 35 8.32 8.75 5.82
C PRO A 35 8.48 8.16 7.23
N LEU A 36 7.38 7.72 7.83
CA LEU A 36 7.36 7.00 9.10
C LEU A 36 7.24 5.51 8.78
N LYS A 37 8.22 4.70 9.23
CA LYS A 37 8.11 3.25 9.26
C LYS A 37 7.52 2.84 10.60
N VAL A 38 6.50 2.00 10.54
CA VAL A 38 5.82 1.47 11.72
C VAL A 38 5.84 -0.05 11.59
N ASP A 39 6.49 -0.70 12.55
CA ASP A 39 6.50 -2.16 12.64
C ASP A 39 5.37 -2.57 13.59
N LEU A 40 4.42 -3.34 13.05
CA LEU A 40 3.29 -3.87 13.81
C LEU A 40 3.59 -5.27 14.32
N ARG A 41 2.85 -5.71 15.34
CA ARG A 41 3.04 -7.04 15.93
C ARG A 41 2.50 -8.16 15.04
N ALA A 42 1.40 -7.91 14.33
CA ALA A 42 0.73 -8.90 13.50
C ALA A 42 0.50 -8.38 12.07
N GLU A 43 0.61 -9.27 11.10
CA GLU A 43 0.39 -8.94 9.68
C GLU A 43 -1.08 -8.58 9.40
N SER A 44 -2.02 -9.23 10.09
CA SER A 44 -3.46 -8.91 9.98
C SER A 44 -3.76 -7.46 10.36
N GLU A 45 -3.10 -6.91 11.38
CA GLU A 45 -3.22 -5.49 11.75
C GLU A 45 -2.73 -4.57 10.62
N ALA A 46 -1.63 -4.94 9.95
CA ALA A 46 -1.14 -4.19 8.80
C ALA A 46 -2.13 -4.23 7.63
N LYS A 47 -2.69 -5.40 7.32
CA LYS A 47 -3.72 -5.56 6.28
C LYS A 47 -4.94 -4.68 6.57
N ALA A 48 -5.46 -4.69 7.80
CA ALA A 48 -6.60 -3.87 8.20
C ALA A 48 -6.33 -2.36 8.04
N ILE A 49 -5.14 -1.89 8.43
CA ILE A 49 -4.76 -0.48 8.29
C ILE A 49 -4.67 -0.08 6.81
N LEU A 50 -4.12 -0.93 5.96
CA LEU A 50 -3.88 -0.62 4.55
C LEU A 50 -5.14 -0.61 3.69
N GLN A 51 -6.20 -1.30 4.12
CA GLN A 51 -7.49 -1.29 3.44
C GLN A 51 -8.26 0.01 3.68
N GLN A 52 -7.91 0.78 4.71
CA GLN A 52 -8.65 1.97 5.11
C GLN A 52 -8.04 3.25 4.53
N ASN A 53 -8.92 4.19 4.17
CA ASN A 53 -8.53 5.51 3.72
C ASN A 53 -8.40 6.44 4.93
N HIS A 54 -7.17 6.79 5.30
CA HIS A 54 -6.90 7.46 6.56
C HIS A 54 -6.68 8.96 6.40
N LYS A 55 -7.20 9.72 7.38
CA LYS A 55 -6.92 11.14 7.54
C LYS A 55 -6.30 11.37 8.92
N LEU A 56 -5.15 12.03 8.95
CA LEU A 56 -4.55 12.49 10.18
C LEU A 56 -4.92 13.95 10.40
N LYS A 57 -5.75 14.21 11.43
CA LYS A 57 -6.26 15.56 11.74
C LYS A 57 -6.90 16.27 10.53
N GLY A 58 -7.67 15.52 9.73
CA GLY A 58 -8.32 16.03 8.51
C GLY A 58 -7.45 16.02 7.25
N THR A 59 -6.12 15.89 7.39
CA THR A 59 -5.20 15.80 6.26
C THR A 59 -5.10 14.36 5.75
N PRO A 60 -5.29 14.09 4.45
CA PRO A 60 -5.15 12.74 3.92
C PRO A 60 -3.70 12.26 4.07
N VAL A 61 -3.53 11.03 4.54
CA VAL A 61 -2.23 10.38 4.66
C VAL A 61 -2.23 9.09 3.86
N ARG A 62 -1.06 8.74 3.30
CA ARG A 62 -0.88 7.51 2.53
C ARG A 62 -0.16 6.47 3.38
N PHE A 63 -0.79 5.31 3.53
CA PHE A 63 -0.16 4.11 4.07
C PHE A 63 0.29 3.23 2.90
N LEU A 64 1.52 2.73 2.98
CA LEU A 64 2.11 1.84 1.99
C LEU A 64 2.70 0.64 2.71
N ARG A 65 2.60 -0.54 2.10
CA ARG A 65 3.34 -1.73 2.55
C ARG A 65 4.83 -1.47 2.37
N ASP A 66 5.62 -1.88 3.36
CA ASP A 66 7.05 -2.04 3.12
C ASP A 66 7.26 -3.32 2.32
N LEU A 67 7.86 -3.19 1.15
CA LEU A 67 8.05 -4.29 0.20
C LEU A 67 9.54 -4.60 0.09
N ASP A 68 9.86 -5.88 0.06
CA ASP A 68 11.22 -6.35 -0.23
C ASP A 68 11.62 -6.07 -1.69
N PRO A 69 12.91 -6.07 -2.03
CA PRO A 69 13.37 -5.78 -3.39
C PRO A 69 12.70 -6.64 -4.48
N ASP A 70 12.51 -7.94 -4.22
CA ASP A 70 11.83 -8.85 -5.16
C ASP A 70 10.35 -8.47 -5.36
N GLN A 71 9.64 -8.18 -4.27
CA GLN A 71 8.24 -7.73 -4.32
C GLN A 71 8.10 -6.39 -5.05
N ARG A 72 9.05 -5.47 -4.87
CA ARG A 72 9.08 -4.19 -5.61
C ARG A 72 9.28 -4.42 -7.10
N SER A 73 10.14 -5.35 -7.50
CA SER A 73 10.34 -5.72 -8.90
C SER A 73 9.06 -6.30 -9.50
N LYS A 74 8.39 -7.23 -8.81
CA LYS A 74 7.10 -7.80 -9.25
C LYS A 74 6.02 -6.73 -9.38
N LEU A 75 5.93 -5.82 -8.40
CA LEU A 75 5.00 -4.70 -8.45
C LEU A 75 5.27 -3.78 -9.65
N LYS A 76 6.55 -3.52 -9.95
CA LYS A 76 6.94 -2.68 -11.09
C LYS A 76 6.45 -3.29 -12.40
N ILE A 77 6.69 -4.59 -12.60
CA ILE A 77 6.22 -5.32 -13.79
C ILE A 77 4.69 -5.22 -13.92
N ALA A 78 3.96 -5.51 -12.85
CA ALA A 78 2.50 -5.44 -12.88
C ALA A 78 1.96 -4.02 -13.11
N LEU A 79 2.70 -2.98 -12.69
CA LEU A 79 2.35 -1.59 -12.98
C LEU A 79 2.59 -1.22 -14.44
N GLU A 80 3.61 -1.77 -15.07
CA GLU A 80 3.89 -1.60 -16.50
C GLU A 80 2.81 -2.29 -17.33
N GLU A 81 2.51 -3.57 -17.03
CA GLU A 81 1.42 -4.33 -17.65
C GLU A 81 0.07 -3.57 -17.55
N LEU A 82 -0.29 -3.10 -16.35
CA LEU A 82 -1.53 -2.35 -16.16
C LEU A 82 -1.58 -1.03 -16.94
N ARG A 83 -0.43 -0.40 -17.20
CA ARG A 83 -0.37 0.81 -18.03
C ARG A 83 -0.55 0.47 -19.49
N GLU A 84 0.11 -0.59 -19.97
CA GLU A 84 0.01 -1.07 -21.36
C GLU A 84 -1.43 -1.47 -21.69
N SER A 85 -2.08 -2.31 -20.88
CA SER A 85 -3.47 -2.70 -21.13
C SER A 85 -4.42 -1.50 -21.12
N ARG A 86 -4.17 -0.49 -20.27
CA ARG A 86 -4.96 0.75 -20.28
C ARG A 86 -4.75 1.58 -21.54
N THR A 87 -3.55 1.58 -22.11
CA THR A 87 -3.31 2.22 -23.40
C THR A 87 -3.97 1.48 -24.57
N GLU A 88 -4.19 0.17 -24.43
CA GLU A 88 -4.95 -0.65 -25.38
C GLU A 88 -6.47 -0.54 -25.20
N GLY A 89 -6.93 0.25 -24.23
CA GLY A 89 -8.34 0.51 -23.97
C GLY A 89 -8.99 -0.44 -22.97
N GLU A 90 -8.23 -1.35 -22.35
CA GLU A 90 -8.76 -2.18 -21.27
C GLU A 90 -9.04 -1.34 -20.02
N THR A 91 -10.30 -1.42 -19.58
CA THR A 91 -10.78 -0.78 -18.36
C THR A 91 -11.04 -1.83 -17.27
N ASP A 92 -11.30 -1.38 -16.04
CA ASP A 92 -11.60 -2.27 -14.91
C ASP A 92 -10.48 -3.21 -14.46
N LEU A 93 -9.21 -2.86 -14.72
CA LEU A 93 -8.05 -3.57 -14.20
C LEU A 93 -7.61 -3.08 -12.81
N ARG A 94 -7.19 -4.01 -11.95
CA ARG A 94 -6.60 -3.76 -10.63
C ARG A 94 -5.40 -4.68 -10.41
N ILE A 95 -4.41 -4.25 -9.63
CA ILE A 95 -3.32 -5.13 -9.20
C ILE A 95 -3.72 -5.80 -7.89
N ARG A 96 -3.63 -7.13 -7.83
CA ARG A 96 -3.84 -7.96 -6.64
C ARG A 96 -2.71 -8.98 -6.60
N ASP A 97 -2.09 -9.20 -5.44
CA ASP A 97 -1.00 -10.19 -5.29
C ASP A 97 0.14 -10.02 -6.33
N PHE A 98 0.50 -8.77 -6.66
CA PHE A 98 1.48 -8.38 -7.70
C PHE A 98 1.14 -8.84 -9.12
N ARG A 99 -0.15 -9.05 -9.43
CA ARG A 99 -0.64 -9.42 -10.76
C ARG A 99 -1.80 -8.53 -11.17
N VAL A 100 -1.96 -8.32 -12.47
CA VAL A 100 -3.11 -7.58 -12.99
C VAL A 100 -4.32 -8.50 -13.04
N HIS A 101 -5.44 -8.02 -12.51
CA HIS A 101 -6.72 -8.71 -12.49
C HIS A 101 -7.82 -7.80 -13.01
N ARG A 102 -8.72 -8.37 -13.80
CA ARG A 102 -9.98 -7.73 -14.13
C ARG A 102 -10.89 -7.71 -12.90
N LYS A 103 -11.54 -6.57 -12.62
CA LYS A 103 -12.60 -6.50 -11.62
C LYS A 103 -13.74 -7.40 -12.08
N ARG A 104 -14.28 -8.19 -11.16
CA ARG A 104 -15.55 -8.89 -11.40
C ARG A 104 -16.67 -7.86 -11.34
N PRO A 105 -17.70 -7.97 -12.20
CA PRO A 105 -18.91 -7.16 -12.10
C PRO A 105 -19.56 -7.26 -10.72
#